data_AF-A0AAX2I8R6-F1
#
_entry.id   AF-A0AAX2I8R6-F1
#
_cell.length_a   1.000
_cell.length_b   1.000
_cell.length_c   1.000
_cell.angle_alpha   90.00
_cell.angle_beta   90.00
_cell.angle_gamma   90.00
#
_symmetry.space_group_name_H-M   'P 1'
#
loop_
_entity.id
_entity.type
_entity.pdbx_description
1 polymer ?
#
loop_
_entity_poly.entity_id
_entity_poly.type
_entity_poly.pdbx_seq_one_letter_code
_entity_poly.pdbx_strand_id
1 'polypeptide(L)'
;MKIEQYPTWLVPLDIAKKLKEIGFDKACVYYTNEQLMASSKPYTYDSLKTHIYKRNGALITDIGNHNIFKNRISVPVWDDVFDWFREKGYILSISEYLTETVSYFYHNELFLKSIRVVGETYSQTRKDLALKIIENCKHYKI
;
A
#
# COMPACT_ATOMS: atom_id res chain seq x y z
N MET A 1 -29.15 -2.19 -4.58
CA MET A 1 -27.98 -3.06 -4.30
C MET A 1 -26.74 -2.18 -4.32
N LYS A 2 -25.98 -2.11 -3.22
CA LYS A 2 -24.76 -1.30 -3.14
C LYS A 2 -23.69 -1.94 -4.01
N ILE A 3 -23.08 -1.16 -4.91
CA ILE A 3 -21.80 -1.51 -5.51
C ILE A 3 -20.81 -1.49 -4.35
N GLU A 4 -20.27 -2.64 -3.96
CA GLU A 4 -19.20 -2.69 -2.94
C GLU A 4 -17.95 -2.05 -3.53
N GLN A 5 -17.76 -0.76 -3.24
CA GLN A 5 -16.57 -0.01 -3.62
C GLN A 5 -15.36 -0.56 -2.86
N TYR A 6 -14.20 -0.51 -3.51
CA TYR A 6 -12.93 -0.88 -2.90
C TYR A 6 -12.69 -0.08 -1.60
N PRO A 7 -12.27 -0.72 -0.50
CA PRO A 7 -12.08 -0.04 0.78
C PRO A 7 -10.96 1.00 0.73
N THR A 8 -11.22 2.19 1.28
CA THR A 8 -10.28 3.34 1.25
C THR A 8 -9.14 3.24 2.27
N TRP A 9 -9.26 2.34 3.25
CA TRP A 9 -8.25 2.06 4.27
C TRP A 9 -7.17 1.07 3.79
N LEU A 10 -7.43 0.33 2.71
CA LEU A 10 -6.40 -0.44 1.99
C LEU A 10 -5.72 0.45 0.94
N VAL A 11 -4.48 0.09 0.62
CA VAL A 11 -3.86 0.64 -0.59
C VAL A 11 -4.57 0.11 -1.84
N PRO A 12 -4.74 0.93 -2.89
CA PRO A 12 -5.16 0.45 -4.21
C PRO A 12 -4.29 -0.68 -4.75
N LEU A 13 -4.87 -1.60 -5.53
CA LEU A 13 -4.17 -2.80 -6.03
C LEU A 13 -2.97 -2.48 -6.93
N ASP A 14 -3.03 -1.37 -7.68
CA ASP A 14 -1.90 -0.88 -8.48
C ASP A 14 -0.71 -0.47 -7.60
N ILE A 15 -0.97 0.12 -6.43
CA ILE A 15 0.06 0.43 -5.43
C ILE A 15 0.57 -0.86 -4.77
N ALA A 16 -0.31 -1.77 -4.38
CA ALA A 16 0.07 -3.08 -3.81
C ALA A 16 1.04 -3.84 -4.73
N LYS A 17 0.77 -3.85 -6.05
CA LYS A 17 1.67 -4.45 -7.04
C LYS A 17 3.03 -3.76 -7.08
N LYS A 18 3.06 -2.42 -7.12
CA LYS A 18 4.32 -1.66 -7.13
C LYS A 18 5.12 -1.86 -5.83
N LEU A 19 4.45 -2.01 -4.69
CA LEU A 19 5.07 -2.34 -3.40
C LEU A 19 5.73 -3.72 -3.43
N LYS A 20 5.06 -4.74 -4.00
CA LYS A 20 5.67 -6.06 -4.20
C LYS A 20 6.92 -5.98 -5.08
N GLU A 21 6.88 -5.19 -6.16
CA GLU A 21 8.01 -5.00 -7.08
C GLU A 21 9.26 -4.41 -6.40
N ILE A 22 9.08 -3.61 -5.34
CA ILE A 22 10.18 -3.04 -4.53
C ILE A 22 10.48 -3.85 -3.27
N GLY A 23 9.91 -5.05 -3.12
CA GLY A 23 10.24 -5.96 -2.02
C GLY A 23 9.50 -5.71 -0.71
N PHE A 24 8.32 -5.09 -0.74
CA PHE A 24 7.47 -5.01 0.46
C PHE A 24 7.20 -6.41 1.03
N ASP A 25 7.47 -6.60 2.32
CA ASP A 25 7.55 -7.92 2.96
C ASP A 25 6.78 -8.02 4.29
N LYS A 26 5.99 -7.00 4.65
CA LYS A 26 5.15 -7.05 5.85
C LYS A 26 4.01 -8.07 5.72
N ALA A 27 3.59 -8.56 6.89
CA ALA A 27 2.46 -9.45 7.00
C ALA A 27 1.15 -8.70 6.73
N CYS A 28 0.26 -9.26 5.91
CA CYS A 28 -1.03 -8.66 5.58
C CYS A 28 -2.16 -9.67 5.83
N VAL A 29 -3.34 -9.15 6.17
CA VAL A 29 -4.58 -9.94 6.24
C VAL A 29 -5.13 -10.18 4.82
N TYR A 30 -5.02 -9.14 3.98
CA TYR A 30 -5.59 -9.13 2.63
C TYR A 30 -4.48 -9.36 1.60
N TYR A 31 -4.84 -10.09 0.55
CA TYR A 31 -4.02 -10.24 -0.64
C TYR A 31 -4.88 -10.36 -1.88
N THR A 32 -4.28 -10.13 -3.04
CA THR A 32 -4.87 -10.46 -4.34
C THR A 32 -3.95 -11.40 -5.10
N ASN A 33 -4.33 -11.78 -6.32
CA ASN A 33 -3.47 -12.54 -7.21
C ASN A 33 -3.39 -11.89 -8.59
N GLU A 34 -2.33 -12.20 -9.32
CA GLU A 34 -2.03 -11.57 -10.61
C GLU A 34 -3.13 -11.79 -11.66
N GLN A 35 -3.83 -12.93 -11.61
CA GLN A 35 -4.92 -13.24 -12.54
C GLN A 35 -6.14 -12.34 -12.31
N LEU A 36 -6.51 -12.10 -11.05
CA LEU A 36 -7.60 -11.16 -10.72
C LEU A 36 -7.24 -9.74 -11.14
N MET A 37 -5.98 -9.34 -10.95
CA MET A 37 -5.50 -8.02 -11.40
C MET A 37 -5.49 -7.86 -12.92
N ALA A 38 -5.24 -8.94 -13.66
CA ALA A 38 -5.25 -8.93 -15.13
C ALA A 38 -6.65 -8.96 -15.74
N SER A 39 -7.69 -9.23 -14.94
CA SER A 39 -9.06 -9.23 -15.44
C SER A 39 -9.53 -7.80 -15.70
N SER A 40 -10.12 -7.54 -16.88
CA SER A 40 -10.61 -6.20 -17.28
C SER A 40 -11.80 -5.68 -16.47
N LYS A 41 -12.12 -6.30 -15.32
CA LYS A 41 -13.21 -5.89 -14.43
C LYS A 41 -12.70 -4.80 -13.49
N PRO A 42 -13.54 -3.82 -13.11
CA PRO A 42 -13.18 -2.84 -12.09
C PRO A 42 -12.83 -3.58 -10.79
N TYR A 43 -11.80 -3.10 -10.08
CA TYR A 43 -11.40 -3.67 -8.80
C TYR A 43 -12.49 -3.45 -7.75
N THR A 44 -13.08 -4.53 -7.27
CA THR A 44 -14.09 -4.54 -6.20
C THR A 44 -13.54 -5.24 -4.96
N TYR A 45 -14.30 -5.22 -3.86
CA TYR A 45 -13.98 -6.00 -2.66
C TYR A 45 -13.75 -7.50 -2.99
N ASP A 46 -14.47 -8.06 -3.97
CA ASP A 46 -14.28 -9.45 -4.43
C ASP A 46 -12.89 -9.73 -5.04
N SER A 47 -12.14 -8.68 -5.39
CA SER A 47 -10.75 -8.81 -5.86
C SER A 47 -9.77 -9.09 -4.72
N LEU A 48 -10.20 -8.92 -3.47
CA LEU A 48 -9.45 -9.21 -2.27
C LEU A 48 -9.75 -10.62 -1.77
N LYS A 49 -8.71 -11.28 -1.29
CA LYS A 49 -8.78 -12.57 -0.61
C LYS A 49 -8.23 -12.42 0.80
N THR A 50 -8.79 -13.22 1.69
CA THR A 50 -8.28 -13.42 3.04
C THR A 50 -8.12 -14.93 3.26
N HIS A 51 -7.14 -15.35 4.05
CA HIS A 51 -7.08 -16.72 4.52
C HIS A 51 -7.81 -16.84 5.86
N ILE A 52 -9.15 -16.76 5.80
CA ILE A 52 -10.01 -17.01 6.95
C ILE A 52 -10.49 -18.46 6.87
N TYR A 53 -10.14 -19.27 7.85
CA TYR A 53 -10.58 -20.67 7.94
C TYR A 53 -10.99 -21.03 9.36
N LYS A 54 -11.83 -22.06 9.50
CA LYS A 54 -12.22 -22.59 10.81
C LYS A 54 -11.28 -23.71 11.23
N ARG A 55 -10.76 -23.64 12.45
CA ARG A 55 -10.00 -24.72 13.10
C ARG A 55 -10.51 -24.89 14.51
N ASN A 56 -10.92 -26.10 14.88
CA ASN A 56 -11.46 -26.44 16.21
C ASN A 56 -12.61 -25.52 16.65
N GLY A 57 -13.50 -25.14 15.73
CA GLY A 57 -14.64 -24.26 16.02
C GLY A 57 -14.32 -22.75 16.07
N ALA A 58 -13.04 -22.36 16.05
CA ALA A 58 -12.62 -20.96 16.00
C ALA A 58 -12.33 -20.50 14.56
N LEU A 59 -12.70 -19.25 14.24
CA LEU A 59 -12.26 -18.58 13.02
C LEU A 59 -10.81 -18.11 13.22
N ILE A 60 -9.93 -18.56 12.34
CA ILE A 60 -8.53 -18.15 12.29
C ILE A 60 -8.33 -17.31 11.02
N THR A 61 -7.72 -16.14 11.18
CA THR A 61 -7.23 -15.32 10.08
C THR A 61 -5.72 -15.52 9.99
N ASP A 62 -5.26 -16.08 8.87
CA ASP A 62 -3.84 -16.20 8.59
C ASP A 62 -3.31 -14.83 8.12
N ILE A 63 -2.42 -14.24 8.93
CA ILE A 63 -1.76 -12.97 8.65
C ILE A 63 -0.32 -13.30 8.29
N GLY A 64 0.09 -12.97 7.07
CA GLY A 64 1.41 -13.34 6.59
C GLY A 64 1.89 -12.51 5.42
N ASN A 65 3.18 -12.58 5.13
CA ASN A 65 3.73 -11.97 3.93
C ASN A 65 3.29 -12.80 2.72
N HIS A 66 2.29 -12.31 1.99
CA HIS A 66 1.79 -13.00 0.79
C HIS A 66 2.68 -12.78 -0.44
N ASN A 67 3.60 -11.82 -0.41
CA ASN A 67 4.54 -11.56 -1.50
C ASN A 67 5.59 -12.66 -1.67
N ILE A 68 5.76 -13.57 -0.69
CA ILE A 68 6.60 -14.78 -0.82
C ILE A 68 6.12 -15.70 -1.94
N PHE A 69 4.82 -15.66 -2.26
CA PHE A 69 4.24 -16.47 -3.32
C PHE A 69 4.27 -15.70 -4.64
N LYS A 70 4.81 -16.32 -5.69
CA LYS A 70 4.94 -15.71 -7.02
C LYS A 70 3.61 -15.12 -7.53
N ASN A 71 2.51 -15.83 -7.36
CA ASN A 71 1.19 -15.46 -7.89
C ASN A 71 0.33 -14.61 -6.95
N ARG A 72 0.79 -14.27 -5.74
CA ARG A 72 0.02 -13.48 -4.77
C ARG A 72 0.64 -12.11 -4.56
N ILE A 73 -0.19 -11.14 -4.20
CA ILE A 73 0.25 -9.76 -3.92
C ILE A 73 -0.38 -9.37 -2.59
N SER A 74 0.45 -9.11 -1.58
CA SER A 74 0.00 -8.53 -0.30
C SER A 74 -0.72 -7.21 -0.55
N VAL A 75 -1.89 -7.03 0.05
CA VAL A 75 -2.65 -5.77 0.00
C VAL A 75 -2.67 -5.17 1.40
N PRO A 76 -1.71 -4.31 1.73
CA PRO A 76 -1.58 -3.74 3.07
C PRO A 76 -2.60 -2.61 3.32
N VAL A 77 -2.80 -2.30 4.60
CA VAL A 77 -3.38 -1.02 5.01
C VAL A 77 -2.34 0.09 4.84
N TRP A 78 -2.77 1.35 4.79
CA TRP A 78 -1.85 2.48 4.62
C TRP A 78 -0.79 2.59 5.72
N ASP A 79 -1.13 2.24 6.96
CA ASP A 79 -0.21 2.36 8.11
C ASP A 79 0.97 1.40 7.96
N ASP A 80 0.72 0.13 7.59
CA ASP A 80 1.78 -0.86 7.33
C ASP A 80 2.75 -0.40 6.22
N VAL A 81 2.24 0.29 5.20
CA VAL A 81 3.06 0.82 4.10
C VAL A 81 4.00 1.91 4.58
N PHE A 82 3.50 2.84 5.37
CA PHE A 82 4.32 3.94 5.88
C PHE A 82 5.29 3.48 6.97
N ASP A 83 4.92 2.52 7.79
CA ASP A 83 5.85 1.91 8.75
C ASP A 83 6.96 1.15 8.04
N TRP A 84 6.64 0.42 6.97
CA TRP A 84 7.67 -0.21 6.14
C TRP A 84 8.63 0.80 5.52
N PHE A 85 8.13 1.94 5.01
CA PHE A 85 9.02 3.00 4.52
C PHE A 85 9.88 3.62 5.64
N ARG A 86 9.33 3.79 6.85
CA ARG A 86 10.08 4.29 8.01
C ARG A 86 11.22 3.37 8.42
N GLU A 87 10.99 2.07 8.39
CA GLU A 87 12.03 1.06 8.63
C GLU A 87 13.15 1.10 7.59
N LYS A 88 12.84 1.55 6.37
CA LYS A 88 13.82 1.82 5.32
C LYS A 88 14.52 3.17 5.46
N GLY A 89 14.22 3.96 6.49
CA GLY A 89 14.87 5.25 6.74
C GLY A 89 14.16 6.46 6.12
N TYR A 90 12.97 6.29 5.54
CA TYR A 90 12.14 7.42 5.12
C TYR A 90 11.45 8.06 6.30
N ILE A 91 11.46 9.39 6.36
CA ILE A 91 10.67 10.12 7.35
C ILE A 91 9.62 10.94 6.62
N LEU A 92 8.39 10.84 7.11
CA LEU A 92 7.17 11.20 6.40
C LEU A 92 6.34 12.16 7.24
N SER A 93 5.81 13.22 6.63
CA SER A 93 4.85 14.13 7.24
C SER A 93 3.73 14.42 6.26
N ILE A 94 2.47 14.38 6.71
CA ILE A 94 1.30 14.83 5.96
C ILE A 94 0.56 15.85 6.83
N SER A 95 0.27 17.01 6.28
CA SER A 95 -0.39 18.13 6.96
C SER A 95 -1.56 18.61 6.10
N GLU A 96 -2.76 18.63 6.68
CA GLU A 96 -3.96 19.19 6.06
C GLU A 96 -4.13 20.66 6.45
N TYR A 97 -4.34 21.50 5.45
CA TYR A 97 -4.68 22.93 5.59
C TYR A 97 -6.06 23.17 4.99
N LEU A 98 -6.66 24.33 5.28
CA LEU A 98 -7.99 24.69 4.78
C LEU A 98 -8.10 24.67 3.24
N THR A 99 -6.99 24.87 2.53
CA THR A 99 -6.96 25.00 1.06
C THR A 99 -6.24 23.85 0.36
N GLU A 100 -5.38 23.11 1.06
CA GLU A 100 -4.55 22.07 0.46
C GLU A 100 -4.09 21.06 1.52
N THR A 101 -3.68 19.88 1.07
CA THR A 101 -2.88 18.95 1.87
C THR A 101 -1.46 18.94 1.31
N VAL A 102 -0.49 19.09 2.21
CA VAL A 102 0.92 19.05 1.86
C VAL A 102 1.56 17.87 2.58
N SER A 103 2.43 17.16 1.87
CA SER A 103 3.28 16.16 2.47
C SER A 103 4.74 16.31 2.09
N TYR A 104 5.59 15.83 2.98
CA TYR A 104 7.04 15.84 2.83
C TYR A 104 7.57 14.44 3.09
N PHE A 105 8.59 14.04 2.33
CA PHE A 105 9.45 12.94 2.74
C PHE A 105 10.93 13.25 2.53
N TYR A 106 11.76 12.63 3.36
CA TYR A 106 13.21 12.68 3.28
C TYR A 106 13.82 11.32 3.61
N HIS A 107 15.04 11.08 3.10
CA HIS A 107 15.79 9.84 3.32
C HIS A 107 17.26 10.19 3.54
N ASN A 108 17.79 9.86 4.73
CA ASN A 108 19.11 10.31 5.15
C ASN A 108 20.24 9.82 4.23
N GLU A 109 20.18 8.56 3.78
CA GLU A 109 21.25 7.97 2.96
C GLU A 109 21.22 8.42 1.49
N LEU A 110 20.11 8.98 1.02
CA LEU A 110 19.97 9.41 -0.38
C LEU A 110 20.29 10.90 -0.57
N PHE A 111 20.64 11.62 0.49
CA PHE A 111 20.79 13.07 0.49
C PHE A 111 19.59 13.81 -0.14
N LEU A 112 18.41 13.18 -0.14
CA LEU A 112 17.19 13.79 -0.67
C LEU A 112 16.76 14.89 0.28
N LYS A 113 16.86 16.14 -0.21
CA LYS A 113 16.16 17.28 0.40
C LYS A 113 14.66 17.00 0.35
N SER A 114 13.93 17.44 1.37
CA SER A 114 12.49 17.19 1.52
C SER A 114 11.73 17.35 0.20
N ILE A 115 11.11 16.28 -0.29
CA ILE A 115 10.28 16.32 -1.49
C ILE A 115 8.85 16.68 -1.07
N ARG A 116 8.34 17.80 -1.58
CA ARG A 116 6.97 18.29 -1.32
C ARG A 116 5.99 17.66 -2.31
N VAL A 117 4.90 17.09 -1.80
CA VAL A 117 3.73 16.66 -2.58
C VAL A 117 2.53 17.45 -2.11
N VAL A 118 1.78 18.04 -3.04
CA VAL A 118 0.60 18.87 -2.76
C VAL A 118 -0.60 18.24 -3.44
N GLY A 119 -1.71 18.11 -2.71
CA GLY A 119 -2.97 17.65 -3.25
C GLY A 119 -4.17 18.31 -2.57
N GLU A 120 -5.35 18.15 -3.14
CA GLU A 120 -6.59 18.78 -2.62
C GLU A 120 -7.10 18.10 -1.35
N THR A 121 -6.84 16.81 -1.18
CA THR A 121 -7.33 16.01 -0.06
C THR A 121 -6.22 15.16 0.55
N TYR A 122 -6.40 14.75 1.80
CA TYR A 122 -5.54 13.77 2.46
C TYR A 122 -5.41 12.48 1.67
N SER A 123 -6.53 11.91 1.21
CA SER A 123 -6.52 10.63 0.50
C SER A 123 -5.70 10.69 -0.79
N GLN A 124 -5.85 11.77 -1.57
CA GLN A 124 -5.08 11.96 -2.80
C GLN A 124 -3.60 12.18 -2.49
N THR A 125 -3.29 13.07 -1.54
CA THR A 125 -1.91 13.40 -1.16
C THR A 125 -1.16 12.20 -0.59
N ARG A 126 -1.82 11.39 0.24
CA ARG A 126 -1.29 10.13 0.78
C ARG A 126 -0.93 9.15 -0.33
N LYS A 127 -1.80 9.03 -1.34
CA LYS A 127 -1.58 8.18 -2.51
C LYS A 127 -0.37 8.65 -3.32
N ASP A 128 -0.31 9.94 -3.60
CA ASP A 128 0.76 10.54 -4.40
C ASP A 128 2.11 10.49 -3.68
N LEU A 129 2.11 10.70 -2.36
CA LEU A 129 3.28 10.50 -1.51
C LEU A 129 3.83 9.07 -1.64
N ALA A 130 2.98 8.06 -1.45
CA ALA A 130 3.41 6.67 -1.55
C ALA A 130 3.95 6.33 -2.94
N LEU A 131 3.28 6.76 -4.01
CA LEU A 131 3.76 6.57 -5.38
C LEU A 131 5.12 7.23 -5.60
N LYS A 132 5.33 8.44 -5.06
CA LYS A 132 6.60 9.16 -5.18
C LYS A 132 7.73 8.45 -4.43
N ILE A 133 7.47 7.91 -3.25
CA ILE A 133 8.47 7.14 -2.50
C ILE A 133 8.82 5.84 -3.26
N ILE A 134 7.81 5.13 -3.79
CA ILE A 134 8.04 3.91 -4.59
C ILE A 134 8.90 4.21 -5.83
N GLU A 135 8.65 5.32 -6.52
CA GLU A 135 9.48 5.76 -7.65
C GLU A 135 10.94 5.97 -7.22
N ASN A 136 11.18 6.57 -6.05
CA ASN A 136 12.53 6.73 -5.51
C ASN A 136 13.18 5.38 -5.17
N CYS A 137 12.47 4.45 -4.51
CA CYS A 137 13.00 3.11 -4.23
C CYS A 137 13.46 2.41 -5.53
N LYS A 138 12.67 2.50 -6.60
CA LYS A 138 13.03 1.93 -7.91
C LYS A 138 14.26 2.60 -8.53
N HIS A 139 14.36 3.92 -8.42
CA HIS A 139 15.48 4.67 -8.99
C HIS A 139 16.80 4.41 -8.26
N TYR A 140 16.76 4.39 -6.92
CA TYR A 140 17.94 4.25 -6.07
C TYR A 140 18.25 2.81 -5.64
N LYS A 141 17.42 1.84 -6.03
CA LYS A 141 17.56 0.40 -5.70
C LYS A 141 17.60 0.13 -4.19
N ILE A 142 16.74 0.81 -3.43
CA ILE A 142 16.51 0.58 -1.99
C ILE A 142 15.52 -0.56 -1.78
#